data_AF-A0AAW0XEX3-F1
#
_entry.id   AF-A0AAW0XEX3-F1
#
_cell.length_a   1.000
_cell.length_b   1.000
_cell.length_c   1.000
_cell.angle_alpha   90.00
_cell.angle_beta   90.00
_cell.angle_gamma   90.00
#
_symmetry.space_group_name_H-M   'P 1'
#
loop_
_entity.id
_entity.type
_entity.pdbx_description
1 polymer ?
#
loop_
_entity_poly.entity_id
_entity_poly.type
_entity_poly.pdbx_seq_one_letter_code
_entity_poly.pdbx_strand_id
1 'polypeptide(L)'
;YSTLCLEMSATGLVLARGGSKGIKNKNIVLLNSRPLLLRCLQVMHEAGCFSSIWVSTDDEKIAECAKNGGAKVHHRAKYTAVDEASSLCAVQEFLQHHTEISIVCVVQCTSPFLQARYLHKGMEKIQSGYDSVFSVTRRHLLRWSEGVAT
;
A
#
# COMPACT_ATOMS: atom_id res chain seq x y z
N TYR A 1 -2.06 -35.34 -13.36
CA TYR A 1 -2.11 -33.89 -13.63
C TYR A 1 -2.00 -33.16 -12.30
N SER A 2 -0.76 -32.98 -11.85
CA SER A 2 -0.44 -32.23 -10.64
C SER A 2 -0.38 -30.77 -11.04
N THR A 3 -1.46 -30.03 -10.80
CA THR A 3 -1.47 -28.58 -10.94
C THR A 3 -0.44 -28.03 -9.98
N LEU A 4 0.74 -27.67 -10.51
CA LEU A 4 1.58 -26.66 -9.89
C LEU A 4 0.76 -25.36 -9.92
N CYS A 5 -0.17 -25.22 -8.98
CA CYS A 5 -0.53 -23.92 -8.48
C CYS A 5 0.76 -23.43 -7.82
N LEU A 6 1.59 -22.72 -8.58
CA LEU A 6 2.51 -21.77 -7.98
C LEU A 6 1.63 -20.97 -7.02
N GLU A 7 1.84 -21.11 -5.72
CA GLU A 7 1.16 -20.28 -4.73
C GLU A 7 1.34 -18.84 -5.20
N MET A 8 0.23 -18.20 -5.61
CA MET A 8 0.26 -16.84 -6.12
C MET A 8 0.77 -15.94 -4.99
N SER A 9 2.06 -15.61 -5.10
CA SER A 9 2.85 -14.97 -4.09
C SER A 9 2.78 -13.47 -4.31
N ALA A 10 2.05 -12.76 -3.44
CA ALA A 10 1.88 -11.33 -3.53
C ALA A 10 2.94 -10.57 -2.73
N THR A 11 3.37 -9.44 -3.28
CA THR A 11 4.21 -8.47 -2.58
C THR A 11 3.35 -7.33 -2.03
N GLY A 12 3.44 -7.09 -0.73
CA GLY A 12 2.84 -5.92 -0.10
C GLY A 12 3.72 -4.69 -0.30
N LEU A 13 3.14 -3.57 -0.72
CA LEU A 13 3.86 -2.31 -0.97
C LEU A 13 3.18 -1.14 -0.27
N VAL A 14 3.94 -0.41 0.53
CA VAL A 14 3.52 0.83 1.17
C VAL A 14 4.25 2.01 0.53
N LEU A 15 3.52 2.97 -0.03
CA LEU A 15 4.08 4.20 -0.56
C LEU A 15 4.10 5.27 0.53
N ALA A 16 5.27 5.61 1.06
CA ALA A 16 5.38 6.53 2.21
C ALA A 16 6.39 7.65 1.93
N ARG A 17 5.91 8.81 1.45
CA ARG A 17 6.77 9.98 1.16
C ARG A 17 7.01 10.87 2.37
N GLY A 18 8.20 11.48 2.42
CA GLY A 18 8.56 12.44 3.47
C GLY A 18 7.74 13.72 3.34
N GLY A 19 7.64 14.27 2.12
CA GLY A 19 7.06 15.57 1.80
C GLY A 19 5.53 15.70 1.94
N SER A 20 4.91 15.26 3.02
CA SER A 20 3.45 15.34 3.21
C SER A 20 2.92 16.78 3.34
N LYS A 21 2.00 17.23 2.46
CA LYS A 21 1.42 18.61 2.47
C LYS A 21 0.72 19.01 3.76
N GLY A 22 -0.05 18.10 4.37
CA GLY A 22 -0.89 18.43 5.54
C GLY A 22 -0.17 18.27 6.88
N ILE A 23 0.41 17.09 7.11
CA ILE A 23 1.16 16.78 8.34
C ILE A 23 2.54 16.33 7.91
N LYS A 24 3.59 17.10 8.24
CA LYS A 24 4.97 16.75 7.92
C LYS A 24 5.29 15.33 8.42
N ASN A 25 5.86 14.49 7.57
CA ASN A 25 6.19 13.10 7.88
C ASN A 25 5.00 12.27 8.41
N LYS A 26 3.77 12.56 7.92
CA LYS A 26 2.52 11.89 8.32
C LYS A 26 2.66 10.39 8.52
N ASN A 27 3.37 9.70 7.63
CA ASN A 27 3.50 8.25 7.65
C ASN A 27 4.21 7.69 8.90
N ILE A 28 5.00 8.51 9.61
CA ILE A 28 5.65 8.11 10.87
C ILE A 28 5.13 8.87 12.09
N VAL A 29 4.05 9.67 11.92
CA VAL A 29 3.37 10.32 13.04
C VAL A 29 2.72 9.26 13.93
N LEU A 30 2.79 9.50 15.24
CA LEU A 30 2.21 8.63 16.24
C LEU A 30 0.69 8.76 16.24
N LEU A 31 0.01 7.63 16.10
CA LEU A 31 -1.41 7.48 16.43
C LEU A 31 -1.49 6.52 17.62
N ASN A 32 -2.00 6.98 18.76
CA ASN A 32 -2.04 6.21 20.00
C ASN A 32 -0.67 5.53 20.30
N SER A 33 0.37 6.36 20.41
CA SER A 33 1.77 5.98 20.71
C SER A 33 2.49 5.07 19.71
N ARG A 34 1.93 4.84 18.51
CA ARG A 34 2.58 4.02 17.47
C ARG A 34 2.57 4.74 16.12
N PRO A 35 3.69 4.77 15.37
CA PRO A 35 3.74 5.33 14.03
C PRO A 35 2.69 4.70 13.11
N LEU A 36 2.06 5.50 12.24
CA LEU A 36 1.10 5.00 11.24
C LEU A 36 1.70 3.87 10.39
N LEU A 37 2.95 4.03 9.95
CA LEU A 37 3.67 3.00 9.20
C LEU A 37 3.78 1.69 9.97
N LEU A 38 4.20 1.73 11.23
CA LEU A 38 4.33 0.51 12.04
C LEU A 38 2.99 -0.16 12.35
N ARG A 39 1.88 0.59 12.37
CA ARG A 39 0.53 0.01 12.45
C ARG A 39 0.16 -0.71 11.16
N CYS A 40 0.41 -0.08 10.02
CA CYS A 40 0.17 -0.66 8.71
C CYS A 40 0.97 -1.96 8.51
N LEU A 41 2.28 -1.91 8.78
CA LEU A 41 3.17 -3.07 8.64
C LEU A 41 2.75 -4.23 9.56
N GLN A 42 2.34 -3.94 10.80
CA GLN A 42 1.81 -4.97 11.71
C GLN A 42 0.63 -5.71 11.09
N VAL A 43 -0.36 -4.99 10.57
CA VAL A 43 -1.55 -5.60 9.96
C VAL A 43 -1.19 -6.43 8.73
N MET A 44 -0.22 -5.98 7.94
CA MET A 44 0.28 -6.73 6.78
C MET A 44 1.01 -8.02 7.19
N HIS A 45 1.82 -7.98 8.25
CA HIS A 45 2.48 -9.16 8.82
C HIS A 45 1.46 -10.13 9.43
N GLU A 46 0.49 -9.63 10.21
CA GLU A 46 -0.59 -10.42 10.78
C GLU A 46 -1.45 -11.09 9.71
N ALA A 47 -1.59 -10.48 8.53
CA ALA A 47 -2.25 -11.12 7.41
C ALA A 47 -1.47 -12.32 6.89
N GLY A 48 -0.14 -12.35 6.95
CA GLY A 48 0.65 -13.53 6.53
C GLY A 48 0.41 -13.98 5.09
N CYS A 49 -0.15 -13.13 4.23
CA CYS A 49 -0.51 -13.43 2.85
C CYS A 49 0.44 -12.78 1.82
N PHE A 50 1.57 -12.23 2.29
CA PHE A 50 2.58 -11.62 1.46
C PHE A 50 3.90 -12.39 1.59
N SER A 51 4.55 -12.64 0.45
CA SER A 51 5.90 -13.20 0.43
C SER A 51 6.98 -12.19 0.79
N SER A 52 6.70 -10.92 0.53
CA SER A 52 7.54 -9.82 0.96
C SER A 52 6.72 -8.56 1.19
N ILE A 53 7.19 -7.71 2.11
CA ILE A 53 6.59 -6.42 2.42
C ILE A 53 7.65 -5.34 2.21
N TRP A 54 7.30 -4.33 1.42
CA TRP A 54 8.17 -3.23 1.04
C TRP A 54 7.57 -1.88 1.41
N VAL A 55 8.46 -0.94 1.72
CA VAL A 55 8.14 0.47 1.87
C VAL A 55 8.94 1.26 0.84
N SER A 56 8.24 1.95 -0.05
CA SER A 56 8.82 2.86 -1.03
C SER A 56 8.86 4.28 -0.46
N THR A 57 10.08 4.79 -0.24
CA THR A 57 10.30 6.08 0.40
C THR A 57 11.52 6.83 -0.14
N ASP A 58 11.50 8.14 0.07
CA ASP A 58 12.52 9.14 -0.23
C ASP A 58 13.11 9.76 1.05
N ASP A 59 12.60 9.37 2.23
CA ASP A 59 12.95 9.94 3.53
C ASP A 59 13.60 8.87 4.42
N GLU A 60 14.79 9.16 4.95
CA GLU A 60 15.58 8.20 5.72
C GLU A 60 14.94 7.83 7.06
N LYS A 61 14.18 8.74 7.68
CA LYS A 61 13.45 8.43 8.93
C LYS A 61 12.31 7.45 8.68
N ILE A 62 11.67 7.57 7.51
CA ILE A 62 10.66 6.60 7.07
C ILE A 62 11.32 5.26 6.74
N ALA A 63 12.49 5.26 6.09
CA ALA A 63 13.25 4.06 5.79
C ALA A 63 13.68 3.31 7.07
N GLU A 64 14.19 4.02 8.06
CA GLU A 64 14.54 3.46 9.37
C GLU A 64 13.31 2.89 10.09
N CYS A 65 12.19 3.63 10.10
CA CYS A 65 10.92 3.15 10.65
C CYS A 65 10.42 1.88 9.93
N ALA A 66 10.56 1.79 8.61
CA ALA A 66 10.20 0.60 7.84
C ALA A 66 11.05 -0.62 8.22
N LYS A 67 12.38 -0.45 8.32
CA LYS A 67 13.32 -1.50 8.76
C LYS A 67 12.97 -2.01 10.15
N ASN A 68 12.70 -1.10 11.09
CA ASN A 68 12.26 -1.45 12.46
C ASN A 68 10.91 -2.20 12.48
N GLY A 69 10.06 -1.99 11.47
CA GLY A 69 8.82 -2.73 11.25
C GLY A 69 8.97 -4.04 10.48
N GLY A 70 10.20 -4.49 10.21
CA GLY A 70 10.46 -5.74 9.49
C GLY A 70 10.12 -5.70 8.00
N ALA A 71 10.03 -4.51 7.40
CA ALA A 71 9.80 -4.34 5.97
C ALA A 71 11.10 -4.04 5.22
N LYS A 72 11.17 -4.46 3.96
CA LYS A 72 12.24 -4.07 3.02
C LYS A 72 12.02 -2.62 2.59
N VAL A 73 13.10 -1.93 2.22
CA VAL A 73 13.03 -0.53 1.79
C VAL A 73 13.39 -0.43 0.32
N HIS A 74 12.54 0.27 -0.44
CA HIS A 74 12.84 0.74 -1.78
C HIS A 74 13.05 2.26 -1.73
N HIS A 75 14.26 2.70 -2.05
CA HIS A 75 14.56 4.13 -2.16
C HIS A 75 14.07 4.62 -3.52
N ARG A 76 12.89 5.24 -3.56
CA ARG A 76 12.29 5.67 -4.82
C ARG A 76 12.99 6.87 -5.44
N ALA A 77 12.88 6.98 -6.75
CA ALA A 77 13.38 8.13 -7.48
C ALA A 77 12.67 9.44 -7.09
N LYS A 78 13.40 10.57 -7.17
CA LYS A 78 12.86 11.89 -6.80
C LYS A 78 11.60 12.28 -7.57
N TYR A 79 11.50 11.89 -8.84
CA TYR A 79 10.36 12.23 -9.69
C TYR A 79 9.05 11.53 -9.29
N THR A 80 9.10 10.42 -8.54
CA THR A 80 7.92 9.75 -7.97
C THR A 80 7.64 10.15 -6.52
N ALA A 81 8.47 11.03 -5.96
CA ALA A 81 8.37 11.53 -4.59
C ALA A 81 7.80 12.96 -4.49
N VAL A 82 7.30 13.51 -5.60
CA VAL A 82 6.66 14.84 -5.64
C VAL A 82 5.15 14.73 -5.40
N ASP A 83 4.52 15.86 -5.10
CA ASP A 83 3.09 15.92 -4.77
C ASP A 83 2.17 15.59 -5.94
N GLU A 84 2.63 15.90 -7.15
CA GLU A 84 1.92 15.69 -8.42
C GLU A 84 2.09 14.26 -8.94
N ALA A 85 3.03 13.49 -8.37
CA ALA A 85 3.26 12.10 -8.76
C ALA A 85 2.08 11.23 -8.30
N SER A 86 1.51 10.50 -9.26
CA SER A 86 0.45 9.55 -8.95
C SER A 86 1.00 8.34 -8.18
N SER A 87 0.16 7.71 -7.36
CA SER A 87 0.51 6.44 -6.72
C SER A 87 0.87 5.37 -7.75
N LEU A 88 0.22 5.37 -8.91
CA LEU A 88 0.51 4.44 -10.01
C LEU A 88 1.93 4.62 -10.55
N CYS A 89 2.39 5.86 -10.73
CA CYS A 89 3.75 6.14 -11.19
C CYS A 89 4.81 5.59 -10.20
N ALA A 90 4.58 5.77 -8.90
CA ALA A 90 5.47 5.21 -7.87
C ALA A 90 5.44 3.67 -7.83
N VAL A 91 4.28 3.04 -8.09
CA VAL A 91 4.17 1.58 -8.22
C VAL A 91 4.93 1.08 -9.45
N GLN A 92 4.78 1.76 -10.60
CA GLN A 92 5.47 1.38 -11.83
C GLN A 92 6.99 1.49 -11.68
N GLU A 93 7.48 2.57 -11.08
CA GLU A 93 8.91 2.74 -10.79
C GLU A 93 9.44 1.63 -9.87
N PHE A 94 8.68 1.25 -8.84
CA PHE A 94 9.03 0.11 -8.01
C PHE A 94 9.09 -1.19 -8.83
N LEU A 95 8.06 -1.51 -9.61
CA LEU A 95 8.01 -2.75 -10.41
C LEU A 95 9.08 -2.81 -11.51
N GLN A 96 9.59 -1.68 -12.00
CA GLN A 96 10.73 -1.64 -12.92
C GLN A 96 12.03 -2.16 -12.28
N HIS A 97 12.18 -2.03 -10.97
CA HIS A 97 13.35 -2.51 -10.22
C HIS A 97 13.16 -3.92 -9.65
N HIS A 98 11.91 -4.36 -9.51
CA HIS A 98 11.52 -5.64 -8.91
C HIS A 98 10.64 -6.42 -9.89
N THR A 99 11.22 -6.77 -11.04
CA THR A 99 10.52 -7.38 -12.19
C THR A 99 10.05 -8.81 -11.92
N GLU A 100 10.50 -9.42 -10.83
CA GLU A 100 10.03 -10.73 -10.36
C GLU A 100 8.63 -10.68 -9.72
N ILE A 101 8.14 -9.49 -9.38
CA ILE A 101 6.83 -9.32 -8.73
C ILE A 101 5.70 -9.45 -9.75
N SER A 102 4.88 -10.49 -9.60
CA SER A 102 3.69 -10.70 -10.43
C SER A 102 2.43 -10.05 -9.85
N ILE A 103 2.31 -9.99 -8.53
CA ILE A 103 1.16 -9.41 -7.83
C ILE A 103 1.66 -8.40 -6.81
N VAL A 104 1.18 -7.17 -6.93
CA VAL A 104 1.45 -6.09 -5.96
C VAL A 104 0.18 -5.68 -5.24
N CYS A 105 0.23 -5.66 -3.91
CA CYS A 105 -0.83 -5.14 -3.06
C CYS A 105 -0.39 -3.81 -2.46
N VAL A 106 -0.97 -2.71 -2.94
CA VAL A 106 -0.66 -1.38 -2.41
C VAL A 106 -1.48 -1.10 -1.16
N VAL A 107 -0.81 -0.91 -0.04
CA VAL A 107 -1.44 -0.64 1.27
C VAL A 107 -1.09 0.78 1.72
N GLN A 108 -2.11 1.57 2.04
CA GLN A 108 -1.95 2.97 2.43
C GLN A 108 -1.91 3.14 3.95
N CYS A 109 -0.83 3.75 4.49
CA CYS A 109 -0.72 4.09 5.92
C CYS A 109 -1.85 5.00 6.43
N THR A 110 -2.54 5.70 5.54
CA THR A 110 -3.66 6.61 5.85
C THR A 110 -4.97 5.89 6.13
N SER A 111 -4.98 4.56 6.11
CA SER A 111 -6.10 3.71 6.52
C SER A 111 -5.76 3.01 7.84
N PRO A 112 -5.63 3.73 8.97
CA PRO A 112 -5.07 3.19 10.22
C PRO A 112 -5.92 2.09 10.87
N PHE A 113 -7.17 1.94 10.44
CA PHE A 113 -8.12 0.92 10.92
C PHE A 113 -8.23 -0.28 9.96
N LEU A 114 -7.32 -0.41 8.99
CA LEU A 114 -7.20 -1.61 8.18
C LEU A 114 -7.01 -2.83 9.10
N GLN A 115 -7.57 -3.96 8.68
CA GLN A 115 -7.50 -5.21 9.43
C GLN A 115 -7.07 -6.34 8.49
N ALA A 116 -6.32 -7.31 9.02
CA ALA A 116 -5.75 -8.41 8.26
C ALA A 116 -6.79 -9.15 7.41
N ARG A 117 -7.99 -9.37 7.95
CA ARG A 117 -9.11 -10.02 7.24
C ARG A 117 -9.48 -9.36 5.90
N TYR A 118 -9.26 -8.06 5.74
CA TYR A 118 -9.58 -7.37 4.48
C TYR A 118 -8.50 -7.61 3.42
N LEU A 119 -7.25 -7.81 3.84
CA LEU A 119 -6.16 -8.21 2.96
C LEU A 119 -6.38 -9.65 2.47
N HIS A 120 -6.77 -10.57 3.37
CA HIS A 120 -7.19 -11.93 2.98
C HIS A 120 -8.29 -11.94 1.95
N LYS A 121 -9.40 -11.23 2.19
CA LYS A 121 -10.51 -11.14 1.23
C LYS A 121 -10.09 -10.58 -0.13
N GLY A 122 -9.15 -9.63 -0.14
CA GLY A 122 -8.58 -9.12 -1.38
C GLY A 122 -7.77 -10.20 -2.11
N MET A 123 -6.92 -10.91 -1.38
CA MET A 123 -6.09 -11.98 -1.92
C MET A 123 -6.89 -13.19 -2.42
N GLU A 124 -7.94 -13.60 -1.71
CA GLU A 124 -8.87 -14.65 -2.16
C GLU A 124 -9.49 -14.31 -3.52
N LYS A 125 -9.85 -13.04 -3.74
CA LYS A 125 -10.37 -12.57 -5.03
C LYS A 125 -9.31 -12.64 -6.11
N ILE A 126 -8.09 -12.17 -5.85
CA ILE A 126 -6.99 -12.29 -6.82
C ILE A 126 -6.75 -13.77 -7.19
N GLN A 127 -6.72 -14.67 -6.20
CA GLN A 127 -6.58 -16.11 -6.42
C GLN A 127 -7.75 -16.74 -7.18
N SER A 128 -8.93 -16.12 -7.11
CA SER A 128 -10.11 -16.53 -7.88
C SER A 128 -10.09 -16.09 -9.35
N GLY A 129 -9.00 -15.45 -9.81
CA GLY A 129 -8.81 -15.06 -11.21
C GLY A 129 -9.15 -13.61 -11.54
N TYR A 130 -9.26 -12.72 -10.56
CA TYR A 130 -9.41 -11.29 -10.81
C TYR A 130 -8.06 -10.61 -11.07
N ASP A 131 -7.98 -9.76 -12.10
CA ASP A 131 -6.75 -9.00 -12.42
C ASP A 131 -6.46 -7.88 -11.41
N SER A 132 -7.50 -7.28 -10.84
CA SER A 132 -7.36 -6.19 -9.86
C SER A 132 -8.50 -6.16 -8.85
N VAL A 133 -8.17 -5.76 -7.61
CA VAL A 133 -9.10 -5.65 -6.49
C VAL A 133 -8.73 -4.41 -5.67
N PHE A 134 -9.72 -3.60 -5.30
CA PHE A 134 -9.52 -2.40 -4.48
C PHE A 134 -10.61 -2.26 -3.42
N SER A 135 -10.26 -1.64 -2.28
CA SER A 135 -11.19 -1.43 -1.17
C SER A 135 -12.18 -0.30 -1.47
N VAL A 136 -13.45 -0.50 -1.12
CA VAL A 136 -14.51 0.51 -1.23
C VAL A 136 -15.31 0.61 0.05
N THR A 137 -15.97 1.74 0.26
CA THR A 137 -16.96 1.93 1.34
C THR A 137 -18.28 2.39 0.76
N ARG A 138 -19.38 1.86 1.28
CA ARG A 138 -20.73 2.35 0.95
C ARG A 138 -20.96 3.68 1.69
N ARG A 139 -21.58 4.65 1.00
CA ARG A 139 -22.01 5.92 1.59
C ARG A 139 -23.44 6.24 1.15
N HIS A 140 -24.28 6.66 2.10
CA HIS A 140 -25.65 7.08 1.86
C HIS A 140 -25.73 8.61 1.96
N LEU A 141 -25.20 9.30 0.95
CA LEU A 141 -25.19 10.76 0.86
C LEU A 141 -26.05 11.21 -0.30
N LEU A 142 -26.92 12.19 -0.08
CA LEU A 142 -27.61 12.89 -1.16
C LEU A 142 -26.59 13.77 -1.88
N ARG A 143 -26.51 13.64 -3.21
CA ARG A 143 -25.71 14.52 -4.06
C ARG A 143 -26.67 15.47 -4.76
N TRP A 144 -26.46 16.75 -4.56
CA TRP A 144 -27.18 17.82 -5.25
C TRP A 144 -26.17 18.50 -6.17
N SER A 145 -26.59 18.80 -7.39
CA SER A 145 -25.84 19.62 -8.33
C SER A 145 -26.78 20.65 -8.92
N GLU A 146 -26.34 21.91 -9.05
CA GLU A 146 -27.00 22.84 -9.94
C GLU A 146 -26.91 22.25 -11.36
N GLY A 147 -28.05 22.10 -12.03
CA GLY A 147 -28.12 21.34 -13.26
C GLY A 147 -27.22 21.91 -14.36
N VAL A 148 -26.38 21.05 -14.93
CA VAL A 148 -26.20 21.04 -16.38
C VAL A 148 -26.81 19.72 -16.84
N ALA A 149 -27.96 19.81 -17.51
CA ALA A 149 -28.51 18.68 -18.23
C ALA A 149 -27.63 18.43 -19.46
N THR A 150 -26.74 17.45 -19.38
CA THR A 150 -26.14 16.74 -20.52
C THR A 150 -25.77 15.33 -20.08
#